data_AF-A0AAE0NNY7-F1
#
_entry.id   AF-A0AAE0NNY7-F1
#
_cell.length_a   1.000
_cell.length_b   1.000
_cell.length_c   1.000
_cell.angle_alpha   90.00
_cell.angle_beta   90.00
_cell.angle_gamma   90.00
#
_symmetry.space_group_name_H-M   'P 1'
#
loop_
_entity.id
_entity.type
_entity.pdbx_description
1 polymer ?
#
loop_
_entity_poly.entity_id
_entity_poly.type
_entity_poly.pdbx_seq_one_letter_code
_entity_poly.pdbx_strand_id
1 'polypeptide(L)' 'MKFTIATLLALATMALASDRNSPYVQPRQLDIQNSVDPSIPAMTDRFGNVIPFNAANVYKDATAKGI' A
#
# COMPACT_ATOMS: atom_id res chain seq x y z
N MET A 1 -41.54 -1.26 13.74
CA MET A 1 -40.56 -0.53 14.59
C MET A 1 -39.40 -1.39 15.08
N LYS A 2 -39.59 -2.68 15.41
CA LYS A 2 -38.47 -3.55 15.87
C LYS A 2 -37.43 -3.84 14.77
N PHE A 3 -37.89 -4.03 13.53
CA PHE A 3 -37.01 -4.29 12.38
C PHE A 3 -36.12 -3.10 12.04
N THR A 4 -36.68 -1.88 12.05
CA THR A 4 -35.93 -0.64 11.78
C THR A 4 -34.83 -0.38 12.81
N ILE A 5 -35.08 -0.70 14.09
CA ILE A 5 -34.08 -0.56 15.17
C ILE A 5 -32.94 -1.56 14.97
N ALA A 6 -33.24 -2.80 14.59
CA ALA A 6 -32.23 -3.82 14.32
C ALA A 6 -31.32 -3.44 13.13
N THR A 7 -31.88 -2.88 12.06
CA THR A 7 -31.09 -2.39 10.91
C THR A 7 -30.19 -1.21 11.26
N LEU A 8 -30.66 -0.26 12.06
CA LEU A 8 -29.85 0.89 12.48
C LEU A 8 -28.70 0.44 13.40
N LEU A 9 -28.96 -0.52 14.29
CA LEU A 9 -27.95 -1.07 15.18
C LEU A 9 -26.90 -1.88 14.40
N ALA A 10 -27.32 -2.69 13.43
CA ALA A 10 -26.40 -3.44 12.55
C ALA A 10 -25.52 -2.51 11.69
N LEU A 11 -26.07 -1.39 11.21
CA LEU A 11 -25.28 -0.41 10.45
C LEU A 11 -24.24 0.30 11.34
N ALA A 12 -24.62 0.63 12.58
CA ALA A 12 -23.72 1.26 13.54
C ALA A 12 -22.57 0.33 13.97
N THR A 13 -22.83 -0.97 14.14
CA THR A 13 -21.77 -1.93 14.49
C THR A 13 -20.80 -2.15 13.34
N MET A 14 -21.24 -2.16 12.08
CA MET A 14 -20.34 -2.25 10.92
C MET A 14 -19.41 -1.04 10.80
N ALA A 15 -19.89 0.17 11.10
CA ALA A 15 -19.08 1.39 11.09
C ALA A 15 -18.02 1.43 12.20
N LEU A 16 -18.26 0.76 13.33
CA LEU A 16 -17.29 0.62 14.41
C LEU A 16 -16.33 -0.57 14.20
N ALA A 17 -16.77 -1.60 13.48
CA ALA A 17 -15.99 -2.79 13.16
C ALA A 17 -15.06 -2.60 11.94
N SER A 18 -15.11 -1.45 11.26
CA SER A 18 -14.06 -1.08 10.30
C SER A 18 -12.78 -0.81 11.08
N ASP A 19 -11.98 -1.86 11.22
CA ASP A 19 -10.69 -1.87 11.87
C ASP A 19 -9.75 -0.90 11.15
N ARG A 20 -9.68 0.34 11.65
CA ARG A 20 -8.71 1.35 11.18
C ARG A 20 -7.27 0.98 11.51
N ASN A 21 -7.06 -0.11 12.26
CA ASN A 21 -5.76 -0.62 12.67
C ASN A 21 -5.44 -1.99 12.07
N SER A 22 -6.21 -2.47 11.08
CA SER A 22 -5.93 -3.75 10.45
C SER A 22 -4.56 -3.68 9.75
N PRO A 23 -3.55 -4.44 10.20
CA PRO A 23 -2.22 -4.44 9.58
C PRO A 23 -2.23 -5.06 8.17
N TYR A 24 -3.36 -5.62 7.74
CA TYR A 24 -3.53 -6.30 6.47
C TYR A 24 -4.09 -5.42 5.35
N VAL A 25 -4.60 -4.23 5.66
CA VAL A 25 -5.21 -3.33 4.68
C VAL A 25 -4.63 -1.93 4.81
N GLN A 26 -3.30 -1.83 4.79
CA GLN A 26 -2.70 -0.61 4.26
C GLN A 26 -2.70 -0.79 2.73
N PRO A 27 -3.61 -0.14 1.97
CA PRO A 27 -3.46 -0.10 0.52
C PRO A 27 -2.06 0.42 0.27
N ARG A 28 -1.25 -0.27 -0.57
CA ARG A 28 0.11 0.16 -0.94
C ARG A 28 0.03 1.66 -1.28
N GLN A 29 0.47 2.50 -0.36
CA GLN A 29 0.31 3.93 -0.51
C GLN A 29 1.42 4.35 -1.48
N LEU A 30 1.02 4.99 -2.57
CA LEU A 30 1.96 5.78 -3.34
C LEU A 30 2.49 6.83 -2.36
N ASP A 31 3.80 6.90 -2.21
CA ASP A 31 4.40 8.02 -1.49
C ASP A 31 3.89 9.31 -2.15
N ILE A 32 3.08 10.10 -1.44
CA ILE A 32 2.36 11.25 -2.00
C ILE A 32 3.35 12.32 -2.48
N GLN A 33 4.62 12.24 -2.04
CA GLN A 33 5.71 13.09 -2.53
C GLN A 33 6.33 12.62 -3.84
N ASN A 34 6.12 11.37 -4.25
CA ASN A 34 6.63 10.79 -5.49
C ASN A 34 5.48 10.17 -6.28
N SER A 35 4.95 10.92 -7.26
CA SER A 35 4.09 10.32 -8.28
C SER A 35 4.91 9.28 -9.04
N VAL A 36 4.79 8.01 -8.65
CA VAL A 36 5.45 6.91 -9.35
C VAL A 36 4.72 6.69 -10.66
N ASP A 37 5.36 7.06 -11.76
CA ASP A 37 4.86 6.77 -13.09
C ASP A 37 4.80 5.24 -13.29
N PRO A 38 3.62 4.66 -13.58
CA PRO A 38 3.46 3.21 -13.75
C PRO A 38 4.22 2.64 -14.95
N SER A 39 4.75 3.48 -15.85
CA SER A 39 5.64 3.06 -16.94
C SER A 39 7.09 2.86 -16.49
N ILE A 40 7.46 3.31 -15.29
CA ILE A 40 8.81 3.21 -14.73
C ILE A 40 8.88 2.03 -13.76
N PRO A 41 9.95 1.21 -13.79
CA PRO A 41 10.16 0.18 -12.78
C PRO A 41 10.11 0.77 -11.36
N ALA A 42 9.48 0.06 -10.43
CA ALA A 42 9.30 0.49 -9.04
C ALA A 42 9.66 -0.63 -8.06
N MET A 43 9.96 -0.25 -6.82
CA MET A 43 10.25 -1.18 -5.72
C MET A 43 9.51 -0.76 -4.44
N THR A 44 9.41 -1.68 -3.49
CA THR A 44 8.77 -1.44 -2.18
C THR A 44 9.83 -1.13 -1.13
N ASP A 45 9.65 -0.06 -0.36
CA ASP A 45 10.54 0.27 0.76
C ASP A 45 10.24 -0.58 2.01
N ARG A 46 11.03 -0.39 3.08
CA ARG A 46 10.85 -1.10 4.36
C ARG A 46 9.51 -0.82 5.07
N PHE A 47 8.81 0.24 4.67
CA PHE A 47 7.55 0.67 5.25
C PHE A 47 6.35 0.29 4.39
N GLY A 48 6.57 -0.33 3.22
CA GLY A 48 5.51 -0.75 2.30
C GLY A 48 5.13 0.29 1.26
N ASN A 49 5.86 1.40 1.15
CA ASN A 49 5.63 2.43 0.14
C ASN A 49 6.20 2.01 -1.20
N VAL A 50 5.52 2.41 -2.29
CA VAL A 50 6.02 2.22 -3.65
C VAL A 50 6.92 3.40 -4.01
N ILE A 51 8.18 3.11 -4.36
CA ILE A 51 9.19 4.10 -4.76
C ILE A 51 9.76 3.76 -6.14
N PRO A 52 10.24 4.75 -6.92
CA PRO A 52 10.88 4.49 -8.20
C PRO A 52 12.16 3.64 -8.04
N PHE A 53 12.35 2.68 -8.92
CA PHE A 53 13.57 1.86 -8.94
C PHE A 53 14.70 2.61 -9.63
N ASN A 54 15.85 2.73 -8.94
CA ASN A 54 17.06 3.32 -9.50
C ASN A 54 18.11 2.24 -9.78
N ALA A 55 18.24 1.84 -11.04
CA ALA A 55 19.20 0.84 -11.50
C ALA A 55 20.68 1.28 -11.37
N ALA A 56 20.97 2.56 -11.14
CA ALA A 56 22.33 3.05 -10.90
C ALA A 56 22.85 2.64 -9.52
N ASN A 57 21.95 2.40 -8.56
CA ASN A 57 22.30 2.04 -7.18
C ASN A 57 22.29 0.53 -6.93
N VAL A 58 22.14 -0.27 -7.98
CA VAL A 58 22.10 -1.74 -7.90
C VAL A 58 23.44 -2.31 -8.29
N TYR A 59 23.93 -3.28 -7.52
CA TYR A 59 25.10 -4.04 -7.89
C TYR A 59 24.82 -4.86 -9.16
N LYS A 60 25.55 -4.54 -10.23
CA LYS A 60 25.46 -5.23 -11.52
C LYS A 60 26.63 -6.19 -11.65
N ASP A 61 26.40 -7.46 -11.34
CA ASP A 61 27.45 -8.48 -11.33
C ASP A 61 28.17 -8.60 -12.69
N ALA A 62 27.43 -8.56 -13.80
CA ALA A 62 28.00 -8.59 -15.15
C ALA A 62 28.90 -7.37 -15.43
N THR A 63 28.44 -6.17 -15.08
CA THR A 63 29.23 -4.94 -15.20
C THR A 63 30.46 -4.95 -14.29
N ALA A 64 30.33 -5.47 -13.06
CA ALA A 64 31.44 -5.59 -12.12
C ALA A 64 32.49 -6.62 -12.58
N LYS A 65 32.05 -7.67 -13.29
CA LYS A 65 32.91 -8.72 -13.85
C LYS A 65 33.43 -8.41 -15.25
N GLY A 66 32.98 -7.33 -15.87
CA GLY A 66 33.42 -6.90 -17.22
C GLY A 66 33.01 -7.86 -18.33
N ILE A 67 31.89 -8.56 -18.15
CA ILE A 67 31.32 -9.52 -19.12
C ILE A 67 30.04 -8.99 -19.77
#